data_AF-A0AAX6FRL4-F1
#
_entry.id   AF-A0AAX6FRL4-F1
#
_cell.length_a   1.000
_cell.length_b   1.000
_cell.length_c   1.000
_cell.angle_alpha   90.00
_cell.angle_beta   90.00
_cell.angle_gamma   90.00
#
_symmetry.space_group_name_H-M   'P 1'
#
loop_
_entity.id
_entity.type
_entity.pdbx_description
1 polymer ?
#
loop_
_entity_poly.entity_id
_entity_poly.type
_entity_poly.pdbx_seq_one_letter_code
_entity_poly.pdbx_strand_id
1 'polypeptide(L)'
;MVSSPSSALMRIVRPCWRPSPEDDGGGVADDGSNRSSGGGRSDGLLWYKDLGRHSAGDFSFAVVQANGLLEDGSQVESGPLSFDPTAAWGTFVGVYDGHGGPEAARYVTSHLFRNLKKLAAEHQGMSVDVIKKAYSATEEGFLSVVRKHWLSMPQIASVGACCLVGVICNGILYIANAGDSRAVLGRWVRGEREVTAVQLSTEHNANRESVREELRALHPDDPQIVVLKHKVWRVKGLIQISRSIGDAYLKDAEFNREPLISRFRLPEPFHKPILSAEPAIGTHKLSPEDQFLILASDGLWEHLSNEEAVDIVHNSPRNGAARRLIKAALQEAAKKREMRYSDLKKIDRGIRRHFHDDITVIVLFLDPILICKTSYHGPVVSMKGGGGASTPTDSPNLKF
;
A
#
# COMPACT_ATOMS: atom_id res chain seq x y z
N MET A 1 73.88 28.32 27.94
CA MET A 1 74.33 27.21 28.80
C MET A 1 73.26 26.13 28.75
N VAL A 2 73.52 25.07 27.98
CA VAL A 2 73.62 23.64 28.43
C VAL A 2 72.22 23.10 28.82
N SER A 3 71.59 22.11 28.19
CA SER A 3 72.01 21.01 27.30
C SER A 3 70.76 20.23 26.82
N SER A 4 70.72 19.81 25.56
CA SER A 4 70.05 18.55 25.14
C SER A 4 71.04 17.39 25.37
N PRO A 5 70.65 16.08 25.42
CA PRO A 5 70.27 15.37 24.17
C PRO A 5 69.39 14.08 24.33
N SER A 6 68.90 13.56 23.18
CA SER A 6 68.88 12.12 22.79
C SER A 6 67.95 11.14 23.56
N SER A 7 67.28 10.12 23.02
CA SER A 7 67.18 9.44 21.71
C SER A 7 66.14 8.32 21.80
N ALA A 8 65.60 7.92 20.62
CA ALA A 8 65.23 6.54 20.24
C ALA A 8 64.06 5.85 20.99
N LEU A 9 63.40 4.80 20.50
CA LEU A 9 63.07 4.21 19.18
C LEU A 9 62.14 3.03 19.55
N MET A 10 61.06 2.80 18.79
CA MET A 10 60.52 1.48 18.37
C MET A 10 58.98 1.41 18.30
N ARG A 11 58.50 1.10 17.09
CA ARG A 11 57.27 0.33 16.81
C ARG A 11 57.19 -0.92 17.69
N ILE A 12 55.99 -1.43 18.00
CA ILE A 12 55.57 -2.84 17.78
C ILE A 12 54.20 -3.19 18.43
N VAL A 13 53.30 -3.72 17.56
CA VAL A 13 52.07 -4.55 17.71
C VAL A 13 50.81 -4.14 18.49
N ARG A 14 49.67 -4.41 17.84
CA ARG A 14 48.40 -4.87 18.45
C ARG A 14 48.60 -6.26 19.10
N PRO A 15 47.82 -6.59 20.14
CA PRO A 15 46.93 -7.74 19.95
C PRO A 15 45.52 -7.56 20.54
N CYS A 16 44.63 -8.36 19.97
CA CYS A 16 43.27 -8.64 20.41
C CYS A 16 43.23 -9.29 21.80
N TRP A 17 42.21 -8.99 22.61
CA TRP A 17 41.24 -9.97 23.16
C TRP A 17 40.32 -9.34 24.22
N ARG A 18 39.06 -9.80 24.18
CA ARG A 18 37.97 -9.55 25.15
C ARG A 18 38.22 -10.31 26.46
N PRO A 19 37.42 -10.00 27.49
CA PRO A 19 36.43 -10.99 27.92
C PRO A 19 35.01 -10.42 28.07
N SER A 20 34.02 -11.26 27.80
CA SER A 20 32.61 -11.09 28.17
C SER A 20 32.42 -11.26 29.69
N PRO A 21 31.20 -10.97 30.18
CA PRO A 21 30.43 -12.07 30.77
C PRO A 21 29.03 -12.21 30.17
N GLU A 22 28.64 -13.48 30.14
CA GLU A 22 27.35 -14.16 29.98
C GLU A 22 26.23 -13.56 30.86
N ASP A 23 24.96 -13.94 30.78
CA ASP A 23 24.00 -14.53 29.83
C ASP A 23 22.77 -14.76 30.74
N ASP A 24 21.56 -14.53 30.25
CA ASP A 24 20.37 -15.24 30.74
C ASP A 24 19.20 -15.00 29.76
N GLY A 25 19.19 -15.84 28.72
CA GLY A 25 18.07 -16.72 28.38
C GLY A 25 16.78 -16.07 27.85
N GLY A 26 16.30 -16.33 26.62
CA GLY A 26 16.68 -17.37 25.67
C GLY A 26 16.13 -17.05 24.28
N GLY A 27 16.94 -17.35 23.27
CA GLY A 27 16.70 -16.97 21.89
C GLY A 27 16.17 -18.09 21.01
N VAL A 28 15.97 -17.71 19.74
CA VAL A 28 16.37 -18.54 18.60
C VAL A 28 17.12 -17.62 17.65
N ALA A 29 18.45 -17.73 17.65
CA ALA A 29 19.29 -17.25 16.57
C ALA A 29 19.22 -18.30 15.46
N ASP A 30 18.66 -17.95 14.31
CA ASP A 30 18.69 -18.79 13.12
C ASP A 30 19.99 -18.52 12.37
N ASP A 31 20.88 -19.50 12.45
CA ASP A 31 22.16 -19.62 11.76
C ASP A 31 21.95 -19.81 10.25
N GLY A 32 22.93 -19.35 9.47
CA GLY A 32 22.89 -19.33 8.02
C GLY A 32 22.59 -20.68 7.38
N SER A 33 21.34 -20.86 6.95
CA SER A 33 21.01 -21.70 5.81
C SER A 33 20.14 -20.88 4.84
N ASN A 34 20.80 -20.24 3.88
CA ASN A 34 20.15 -19.45 2.83
C ASN A 34 19.47 -20.39 1.82
N ARG A 35 18.33 -20.97 2.23
CA ARG A 35 17.36 -21.66 1.37
C ARG A 35 16.12 -20.78 1.28
N SER A 36 16.02 -20.07 0.16
CA SER A 36 14.81 -19.65 -0.56
C SER A 36 13.44 -20.00 0.06
N SER A 37 13.09 -19.44 1.22
CA SER A 37 11.68 -19.34 1.60
C SER A 37 11.08 -18.17 0.82
N GLY A 38 10.51 -18.49 -0.34
CA GLY A 38 9.88 -17.52 -1.25
C GLY A 38 8.76 -16.70 -0.61
N GLY A 39 8.18 -17.17 0.51
CA GLY A 39 7.10 -16.51 1.24
C GLY A 39 7.55 -15.36 2.16
N GLY A 40 6.55 -14.65 2.70
CA GLY A 40 6.71 -13.72 3.81
C GLY A 40 6.79 -14.42 5.17
N ARG A 41 7.12 -13.65 6.20
CA ARG A 41 7.25 -14.06 7.61
C ARG A 41 6.23 -13.30 8.46
N SER A 42 5.88 -13.85 9.62
CA SER A 42 4.97 -13.19 10.57
C SER A 42 5.61 -13.07 11.96
N ASP A 43 5.34 -11.96 12.63
CA ASP A 43 5.65 -11.68 14.04
C ASP A 43 4.41 -11.06 14.70
N GLY A 44 3.61 -11.88 15.37
CA GLY A 44 2.32 -11.47 15.93
C GLY A 44 1.37 -10.94 14.84
N LEU A 45 0.97 -9.66 14.98
CA LEU A 45 0.09 -8.96 14.04
C LEU A 45 0.82 -8.36 12.82
N LEU A 46 2.14 -8.50 12.73
CA LEU A 46 2.96 -7.99 11.64
C LEU A 46 3.31 -9.14 10.68
N TRP A 47 3.01 -8.98 9.41
CA TRP A 47 3.52 -9.81 8.31
C TRP A 47 4.52 -9.02 7.48
N TYR A 48 5.59 -9.64 7.00
CA TYR A 48 6.61 -8.96 6.20
C TYR A 48 7.42 -9.87 5.27
N LYS A 49 7.86 -9.31 4.14
CA LYS A 49 8.95 -9.77 3.30
C LYS A 49 10.04 -8.72 3.30
N ASP A 50 11.14 -9.02 3.99
CA ASP A 50 12.23 -8.06 4.19
C ASP A 50 12.90 -7.64 2.87
N LEU A 51 13.14 -8.60 1.96
CA LEU A 51 13.67 -8.35 0.64
C LEU A 51 13.16 -9.40 -0.36
N GLY A 52 12.69 -8.96 -1.52
CA GLY A 52 12.38 -9.76 -2.70
C GLY A 52 12.89 -9.07 -3.97
N ARG A 53 12.77 -9.72 -5.12
CA ARG A 53 13.18 -9.15 -6.41
C ARG A 53 11.99 -9.01 -7.35
N HIS A 54 11.96 -7.96 -8.15
CA HIS A 54 10.96 -7.71 -9.18
C HIS A 54 11.64 -7.32 -10.51
N SER A 55 10.86 -6.98 -11.53
CA SER A 55 11.39 -6.75 -12.88
C SER A 55 12.36 -5.57 -12.98
N ALA A 56 12.24 -4.58 -12.08
CA ALA A 56 13.02 -3.35 -12.11
C ALA A 56 13.95 -3.18 -10.89
N GLY A 57 14.13 -4.20 -10.05
CA GLY A 57 15.02 -4.15 -8.89
C GLY A 57 14.61 -5.04 -7.73
N ASP A 58 14.70 -4.51 -6.51
CA ASP A 58 14.32 -5.20 -5.27
C ASP A 58 13.04 -4.62 -4.68
N PHE A 59 12.37 -5.34 -3.80
CA PHE A 59 11.26 -4.79 -3.02
C PHE A 59 11.33 -5.21 -1.55
N SER A 60 10.74 -4.38 -0.69
CA SER A 60 10.44 -4.69 0.71
C SER A 60 8.94 -4.51 0.93
N PHE A 61 8.31 -5.40 1.70
CA PHE A 61 6.85 -5.44 1.84
C PHE A 61 6.49 -5.77 3.28
N ALA A 62 5.62 -5.00 3.93
CA ALA A 62 5.12 -5.31 5.26
C ALA A 62 3.66 -4.88 5.42
N VAL A 63 2.94 -5.58 6.29
CA VAL A 63 1.55 -5.30 6.65
C VAL A 63 1.40 -5.51 8.15
N VAL A 64 0.78 -4.58 8.87
CA VAL A 64 0.43 -4.77 10.29
C VAL A 64 -1.06 -4.57 10.52
N GLN A 65 -1.66 -5.52 11.24
CA GLN A 65 -3.08 -5.48 11.59
C GLN A 65 -3.33 -4.62 12.84
N ALA A 66 -4.33 -3.76 12.76
CA ALA A 66 -4.95 -3.02 13.85
C ALA A 66 -6.42 -3.38 14.04
N ASN A 67 -7.17 -3.55 12.94
CA ASN A 67 -8.60 -3.87 12.96
C ASN A 67 -8.88 -5.30 13.45
N GLY A 68 -10.11 -5.60 13.87
CA GLY A 68 -10.48 -6.94 14.35
C GLY A 68 -10.24 -8.03 13.28
N LEU A 69 -10.48 -7.68 12.02
CA LEU A 69 -10.03 -8.37 10.82
C LEU A 69 -9.08 -7.45 10.07
N LEU A 70 -8.05 -7.98 9.42
CA LEU A 70 -7.22 -7.19 8.52
C LEU A 70 -8.06 -6.86 7.28
N GLU A 71 -8.39 -5.59 7.12
CA GLU A 71 -9.21 -5.09 5.99
C GLU A 71 -8.32 -4.72 4.80
N ASP A 72 -7.08 -4.28 5.07
CA ASP A 72 -6.04 -4.06 4.07
C ASP A 72 -5.76 -5.32 3.22
N GLY A 73 -5.80 -5.15 1.90
CA GLY A 73 -5.30 -6.10 0.91
C GLY A 73 -4.09 -5.53 0.17
N SER A 74 -3.20 -6.39 -0.30
CA SER A 74 -2.04 -5.94 -1.08
C SER A 74 -1.34 -7.04 -1.84
N GLN A 75 -0.64 -6.69 -2.91
CA GLN A 75 0.11 -7.65 -3.71
C GLN A 75 1.27 -7.03 -4.50
N VAL A 76 2.25 -7.88 -4.81
CA VAL A 76 3.33 -7.64 -5.75
C VAL A 76 3.34 -8.78 -6.77
N GLU A 77 3.19 -8.42 -8.04
CA GLU A 77 3.19 -9.33 -9.18
C GLU A 77 4.28 -8.88 -10.16
N SER A 78 5.28 -9.73 -10.42
CA SER A 78 6.36 -9.46 -11.38
C SER A 78 6.38 -10.57 -12.43
N GLY A 79 6.47 -10.21 -13.71
CA GLY A 79 6.42 -11.16 -14.82
C GLY A 79 5.63 -10.61 -16.03
N PRO A 80 5.01 -11.49 -16.85
CA PRO A 80 4.19 -11.06 -17.97
C PRO A 80 2.94 -10.29 -17.52
N LEU A 81 2.79 -9.05 -18.01
CA LEU A 81 1.66 -8.15 -17.70
C LEU A 81 0.44 -8.37 -18.61
N SER A 82 0.46 -9.40 -19.45
CA SER A 82 -0.64 -9.81 -20.32
C SER A 82 -0.65 -11.34 -20.46
N PHE A 83 -1.77 -11.89 -20.94
CA PHE A 83 -1.87 -13.31 -21.28
C PHE A 83 -1.26 -13.66 -22.65
N ASP A 84 -0.94 -12.66 -23.46
CA ASP A 84 -0.18 -12.84 -24.69
C ASP A 84 1.29 -13.17 -24.34
N PRO A 85 1.85 -14.30 -24.81
CA PRO A 85 3.23 -14.71 -24.53
C PRO A 85 4.30 -13.76 -25.09
N THR A 86 3.94 -12.88 -26.02
CA THR A 86 4.83 -11.87 -26.59
C THR A 86 4.80 -10.53 -25.84
N ALA A 87 3.92 -10.41 -24.85
CA ALA A 87 3.67 -9.15 -24.18
C ALA A 87 4.78 -8.70 -23.24
N ALA A 88 4.73 -7.40 -22.93
CA ALA A 88 5.70 -6.76 -22.06
C ALA A 88 5.73 -7.37 -20.66
N TRP A 89 6.95 -7.48 -20.13
CA TRP A 89 7.21 -7.85 -18.75
C TRP A 89 7.25 -6.61 -17.89
N GLY A 90 6.87 -6.78 -16.63
CA GLY A 90 6.90 -5.68 -15.70
C GLY A 90 6.51 -6.09 -14.29
N THR A 91 6.26 -5.08 -13.47
CA THR A 91 5.85 -5.25 -12.07
C THR A 91 4.56 -4.50 -11.84
N PHE A 92 3.56 -5.19 -11.33
CA PHE A 92 2.32 -4.65 -10.78
C PHE A 92 2.41 -4.69 -9.26
N VAL A 93 2.02 -3.59 -8.61
CA VAL A 93 1.89 -3.50 -7.17
C VAL A 93 0.54 -2.92 -6.82
N GLY A 94 -0.13 -3.49 -5.85
CA GLY A 94 -1.41 -3.02 -5.34
C GLY A 94 -1.41 -2.87 -3.82
N VAL A 95 -1.96 -1.75 -3.34
CA VAL A 95 -2.30 -1.51 -1.94
C VAL A 95 -3.77 -1.12 -1.91
N TYR A 96 -4.56 -1.89 -1.17
CA TYR A 96 -6.02 -1.76 -1.14
C TYR A 96 -6.45 -1.63 0.32
N ASP A 97 -6.80 -0.41 0.71
CA ASP A 97 -7.19 -0.11 2.08
C ASP A 97 -8.69 -0.32 2.20
N GLY A 98 -9.05 -1.39 2.91
CA GLY A 98 -10.43 -1.89 3.00
C GLY A 98 -11.16 -1.29 4.18
N HIS A 99 -12.46 -1.09 4.04
CA HIS A 99 -13.30 -0.58 5.12
C HIS A 99 -14.70 -1.18 5.10
N GLY A 100 -15.29 -1.28 6.29
CA GLY A 100 -16.61 -1.88 6.48
C GLY A 100 -16.62 -3.41 6.37
N GLY A 101 -15.46 -4.00 6.13
CA GLY A 101 -15.19 -5.42 5.93
C GLY A 101 -14.03 -5.64 4.95
N PRO A 102 -13.36 -6.81 4.96
CA PRO A 102 -12.24 -7.10 4.06
C PRO A 102 -12.66 -7.51 2.63
N GLU A 103 -13.96 -7.65 2.35
CA GLU A 103 -14.48 -8.31 1.15
C GLU A 103 -14.11 -7.58 -0.14
N ALA A 104 -14.21 -6.24 -0.17
CA ALA A 104 -13.85 -5.44 -1.33
C ALA A 104 -12.35 -5.52 -1.62
N ALA A 105 -11.49 -5.30 -0.62
CA ALA A 105 -10.04 -5.41 -0.77
C ALA A 105 -9.59 -6.81 -1.23
N ARG A 106 -10.21 -7.87 -0.69
CA ARG A 106 -9.98 -9.27 -1.13
C ARG A 106 -10.43 -9.50 -2.57
N TYR A 107 -11.57 -8.93 -2.96
CA TYR A 107 -12.05 -9.01 -4.34
C TYR A 107 -11.07 -8.34 -5.29
N VAL A 108 -10.64 -7.11 -4.99
CA VAL A 108 -9.65 -6.36 -5.77
C VAL A 108 -8.34 -7.17 -5.90
N THR A 109 -7.83 -7.71 -4.79
CA THR A 109 -6.62 -8.56 -4.74
C THR A 109 -6.72 -9.82 -5.63
N SER A 110 -7.93 -10.31 -5.89
CA SER A 110 -8.14 -11.52 -6.69
C SER A 110 -8.41 -11.25 -8.17
N HIS A 111 -8.94 -10.06 -8.50
CA HIS A 111 -9.49 -9.79 -9.84
C HIS A 111 -8.76 -8.67 -10.60
N LEU A 112 -8.27 -7.63 -9.93
CA LEU A 112 -7.79 -6.43 -10.62
C LEU A 112 -6.60 -6.72 -11.55
N PHE A 113 -5.59 -7.42 -11.06
CA PHE A 113 -4.44 -7.80 -11.89
C PHE A 113 -4.83 -8.75 -13.04
N ARG A 114 -5.76 -9.68 -12.81
CA ARG A 114 -6.28 -10.58 -13.85
C ARG A 114 -7.03 -9.81 -14.94
N ASN A 115 -7.88 -8.87 -14.55
CA ASN A 115 -8.60 -7.97 -15.47
C ASN A 115 -7.62 -7.13 -16.29
N LEU A 116 -6.60 -6.57 -15.63
CA LEU A 116 -5.53 -5.82 -16.27
C LEU A 116 -4.76 -6.68 -17.29
N LYS A 117 -4.38 -7.92 -16.95
CA LYS A 117 -3.71 -8.83 -17.90
C LYS A 117 -4.58 -9.16 -19.12
N LYS A 118 -5.87 -9.39 -18.90
CA LYS A 118 -6.83 -9.64 -19.98
C LYS A 118 -6.94 -8.45 -20.92
N LEU A 119 -7.17 -7.27 -20.37
CA LEU A 119 -7.34 -6.03 -21.15
C LEU A 119 -6.04 -5.61 -21.85
N ALA A 120 -4.88 -5.83 -21.22
CA ALA A 120 -3.59 -5.59 -21.86
C ALA A 120 -3.35 -6.51 -23.06
N ALA A 121 -3.86 -7.75 -23.05
CA ALA A 121 -3.82 -8.64 -24.22
C ALA A 121 -4.75 -8.14 -25.33
N GLU A 122 -5.97 -7.75 -25.00
CA GLU A 122 -6.97 -7.25 -25.95
C GLU A 122 -6.52 -5.93 -26.62
N HIS A 123 -5.80 -5.08 -25.89
CA HIS A 123 -5.34 -3.77 -26.34
C HIS A 123 -3.85 -3.72 -26.73
N GLN A 124 -3.18 -4.88 -26.83
CA GLN A 124 -1.78 -5.01 -27.27
C GLN A 124 -0.76 -4.23 -26.44
N GLY A 125 -1.01 -4.05 -25.13
CA GLY A 125 -0.05 -3.40 -24.23
C GLY A 125 -0.67 -2.74 -23.01
N MET A 126 0.19 -2.28 -22.11
CA MET A 126 -0.21 -1.50 -20.95
C MET A 126 -0.45 -0.04 -21.34
N SER A 127 -1.56 0.55 -20.89
CA SER A 127 -1.88 1.95 -21.11
C SER A 127 -2.79 2.49 -20.01
N VAL A 128 -2.95 3.81 -19.97
CA VAL A 128 -3.90 4.49 -19.06
C VAL A 128 -5.33 3.95 -19.25
N ASP A 129 -5.75 3.75 -20.50
CA ASP A 129 -7.08 3.22 -20.83
C ASP A 129 -7.26 1.77 -20.35
N VAL A 130 -6.24 0.92 -20.50
CA VAL A 130 -6.25 -0.46 -20.00
C VAL A 130 -6.40 -0.49 -18.47
N ILE A 131 -5.66 0.36 -17.76
CA ILE A 131 -5.75 0.45 -16.30
C ILE A 131 -7.13 0.95 -15.88
N LYS A 132 -7.64 2.01 -16.52
CA LYS A 132 -8.99 2.53 -16.25
C LYS A 132 -10.07 1.46 -16.46
N LYS A 133 -10.03 0.75 -17.58
CA LYS A 133 -10.95 -0.36 -17.87
C LYS A 133 -10.83 -1.51 -16.87
N ALA A 134 -9.62 -1.79 -16.37
CA ALA A 134 -9.42 -2.84 -15.37
C ALA A 134 -10.07 -2.47 -14.03
N TYR A 135 -10.00 -1.20 -13.62
CA TYR A 135 -10.75 -0.68 -12.47
C TYR A 135 -12.24 -0.81 -12.68
N SER A 136 -12.77 -0.34 -13.82
CA SER A 136 -14.20 -0.47 -14.15
C SER A 136 -14.69 -1.92 -14.16
N ALA A 137 -13.95 -2.84 -14.78
CA ALA A 137 -14.31 -4.26 -14.78
C ALA A 137 -14.28 -4.89 -13.39
N THR A 138 -13.37 -4.44 -12.52
CA THR A 138 -13.27 -4.92 -11.14
C THR A 138 -14.42 -4.38 -10.29
N GLU A 139 -14.78 -3.11 -10.45
CA GLU A 139 -15.95 -2.49 -9.81
C GLU A 139 -17.23 -3.21 -10.21
N GLU A 140 -17.52 -3.35 -11.51
CA GLU A 140 -18.72 -4.03 -11.99
C GLU A 140 -18.80 -5.48 -11.49
N GLY A 141 -17.65 -6.16 -11.46
CA GLY A 141 -17.52 -7.49 -10.88
C GLY A 141 -17.93 -7.53 -9.41
N PHE A 142 -17.47 -6.60 -8.59
CA PHE A 142 -17.82 -6.53 -7.18
C PHE A 142 -19.28 -6.09 -6.95
N LEU A 143 -19.78 -5.10 -7.70
CA LEU A 143 -21.19 -4.70 -7.64
C LEU A 143 -22.14 -5.84 -8.05
N SER A 144 -21.72 -6.72 -8.96
CA SER A 144 -22.45 -7.96 -9.27
C SER A 144 -22.53 -8.90 -8.06
N VAL A 145 -21.45 -9.03 -7.28
CA VAL A 145 -21.47 -9.77 -6.00
C VAL A 145 -22.44 -9.11 -5.01
N VAL A 146 -22.41 -7.78 -4.88
CA VAL A 146 -23.34 -7.05 -4.01
C VAL A 146 -24.80 -7.32 -4.41
N ARG A 147 -25.15 -7.20 -5.70
CA ARG A 147 -26.50 -7.50 -6.22
C ARG A 147 -26.92 -8.93 -5.91
N LYS A 148 -26.04 -9.90 -6.16
CA LYS A 148 -26.31 -11.33 -5.92
C LYS A 148 -26.60 -11.62 -4.45
N HIS A 149 -25.94 -10.91 -3.53
CA HIS A 149 -26.04 -11.15 -2.09
C HIS A 149 -26.89 -10.13 -1.35
N TRP A 150 -27.56 -9.20 -2.05
CA TRP A 150 -28.25 -8.06 -1.44
C TRP A 150 -29.27 -8.45 -0.35
N LEU A 151 -30.08 -9.49 -0.60
CA LEU A 151 -31.12 -9.93 0.34
C LEU A 151 -30.57 -10.78 1.50
N SER A 152 -29.49 -11.52 1.29
CA SER A 152 -28.93 -12.44 2.29
C SER A 152 -27.83 -11.81 3.14
N MET A 153 -27.12 -10.81 2.61
CA MET A 153 -26.01 -10.11 3.25
C MET A 153 -25.99 -8.63 2.82
N PRO A 154 -27.00 -7.82 3.19
CA PRO A 154 -27.08 -6.42 2.74
C PRO A 154 -25.89 -5.55 3.15
N GLN A 155 -25.17 -5.92 4.22
CA GLN A 155 -23.98 -5.20 4.69
C GLN A 155 -22.86 -5.11 3.67
N ILE A 156 -22.78 -6.08 2.73
CA ILE A 156 -21.77 -6.06 1.66
C ILE A 156 -21.84 -4.79 0.80
N ALA A 157 -23.02 -4.15 0.72
CA ALA A 157 -23.18 -2.88 0.00
C ALA A 157 -22.44 -1.71 0.66
N SER A 158 -22.11 -1.81 1.96
CA SER A 158 -21.33 -0.83 2.72
C SER A 158 -19.85 -1.16 2.82
N VAL A 159 -19.41 -2.26 2.19
CA VAL A 159 -18.00 -2.65 2.14
C VAL A 159 -17.35 -1.98 0.94
N GLY A 160 -16.18 -1.37 1.15
CA GLY A 160 -15.42 -0.72 0.11
C GLY A 160 -13.92 -0.89 0.30
N ALA A 161 -13.16 -0.46 -0.69
CA ALA A 161 -11.71 -0.37 -0.60
C ALA A 161 -11.18 0.80 -1.42
N CYS A 162 -10.35 1.62 -0.79
CA CYS A 162 -9.40 2.45 -1.51
C CYS A 162 -8.47 1.54 -2.33
N CYS A 163 -8.07 1.98 -3.52
CA CYS A 163 -7.33 1.15 -4.45
C CYS A 163 -6.20 1.97 -5.09
N LEU A 164 -4.97 1.69 -4.66
CA LEU A 164 -3.74 2.25 -5.20
C LEU A 164 -2.99 1.16 -5.97
N VAL A 165 -2.65 1.45 -7.22
CA VAL A 165 -1.88 0.55 -8.09
C VAL A 165 -0.69 1.29 -8.70
N GLY A 166 0.47 0.63 -8.65
CA GLY A 166 1.66 0.97 -9.42
C GLY A 166 1.94 -0.09 -10.49
N VAL A 167 2.22 0.32 -11.73
CA VAL A 167 2.65 -0.59 -12.80
C VAL A 167 3.94 -0.07 -13.44
N ILE A 168 5.00 -0.86 -13.39
CA ILE A 168 6.28 -0.58 -14.08
C ILE A 168 6.35 -1.47 -15.32
N CYS A 169 6.43 -0.85 -16.49
CA CYS A 169 6.52 -1.55 -17.77
C CYS A 169 7.21 -0.65 -18.81
N ASN A 170 8.15 -1.18 -19.58
CA ASN A 170 8.83 -0.47 -20.68
C ASN A 170 9.41 0.91 -20.27
N GLY A 171 9.99 1.02 -19.07
CA GLY A 171 10.54 2.27 -18.54
C GLY A 171 9.50 3.32 -18.12
N ILE A 172 8.22 2.97 -18.15
CA ILE A 172 7.12 3.82 -17.69
C ILE A 172 6.58 3.28 -16.38
N LEU A 173 6.38 4.18 -15.42
CA LEU A 173 5.65 3.95 -14.19
C LEU A 173 4.25 4.57 -14.33
N TYR A 174 3.22 3.75 -14.18
CA TYR A 174 1.82 4.19 -14.05
C TYR A 174 1.43 4.15 -12.58
N ILE A 175 0.83 5.23 -12.08
CA ILE A 175 0.24 5.28 -10.74
C ILE A 175 -1.25 5.57 -10.90
N ALA A 176 -2.10 4.64 -10.46
CA ALA A 176 -3.55 4.78 -10.47
C ALA A 176 -4.07 4.73 -9.03
N ASN A 177 -4.85 5.72 -8.62
CA ASN A 177 -5.37 5.81 -7.26
C ASN A 177 -6.86 6.15 -7.24
N ALA A 178 -7.65 5.38 -6.50
CA ALA A 178 -9.04 5.66 -6.13
C ALA A 178 -9.16 5.55 -4.62
N GLY A 179 -9.12 6.67 -3.91
CA GLY A 179 -9.04 6.71 -2.44
C GLY A 179 -7.89 7.57 -1.95
N ASP A 180 -7.42 7.32 -0.74
CA ASP A 180 -6.46 8.13 0.01
C ASP A 180 -5.19 7.40 0.46
N SER A 181 -5.01 6.15 0.02
CA SER A 181 -3.68 5.56 -0.14
C SER A 181 -2.79 6.45 -1.02
N ARG A 182 -1.47 6.38 -0.81
CA ARG A 182 -0.51 7.28 -1.48
C ARG A 182 0.73 6.56 -2.00
N ALA A 183 1.20 7.01 -3.17
CA ALA A 183 2.46 6.64 -3.79
C ALA A 183 3.45 7.82 -3.79
N VAL A 184 4.65 7.60 -3.23
CA VAL A 184 5.71 8.60 -3.08
C VAL A 184 7.01 8.06 -3.65
N LEU A 185 7.61 8.82 -4.57
CA LEU A 185 8.87 8.53 -5.21
C LEU A 185 10.03 9.21 -4.45
N GLY A 186 11.02 8.42 -4.04
CA GLY A 186 12.30 8.94 -3.59
C GLY A 186 13.18 9.22 -4.81
N ARG A 187 13.41 10.50 -5.10
CA ARG A 187 14.17 10.95 -6.26
C ARG A 187 15.43 11.71 -5.84
N TRP A 188 16.55 11.38 -6.44
CA TRP A 188 17.80 12.11 -6.27
C TRP A 188 17.77 13.46 -6.96
N VAL A 189 18.17 14.52 -6.26
CA VAL A 189 18.30 15.86 -6.84
C VAL A 189 19.77 16.12 -7.19
N ARG A 190 20.03 16.42 -8.47
CA ARG A 190 21.39 16.72 -8.92
C ARG A 190 21.92 17.98 -8.23
N GLY A 191 23.07 17.87 -7.59
CA GLY A 191 23.73 18.97 -6.89
C GLY A 191 23.43 19.04 -5.39
N GLU A 192 22.44 18.27 -4.92
CA GLU A 192 22.14 18.08 -3.51
C GLU A 192 22.63 16.70 -3.05
N ARG A 193 22.87 16.53 -1.75
CA ARG A 193 23.22 15.24 -1.15
C ARG A 193 21.99 14.51 -0.59
N GLU A 194 20.79 14.93 -0.99
CA GLU A 194 19.53 14.48 -0.40
C GLU A 194 18.58 13.90 -1.45
N VAL A 195 17.79 12.90 -1.03
CA VAL A 195 16.70 12.33 -1.83
C VAL A 195 15.44 13.08 -1.45
N THR A 196 14.80 13.74 -2.41
CA THR A 196 13.53 14.45 -2.20
C THR A 196 12.35 13.51 -2.41
N ALA A 197 11.27 13.75 -1.66
CA ALA A 197 10.02 13.04 -1.86
C ALA A 197 9.18 13.71 -2.95
N VAL A 198 8.71 12.91 -3.90
CA VAL A 198 7.80 13.35 -4.97
C VAL A 198 6.52 12.52 -4.90
N GLN A 199 5.43 13.12 -4.44
CA GLN A 199 4.13 12.45 -4.44
C GLN A 199 3.61 12.28 -5.86
N LEU A 200 3.35 11.03 -6.27
CA LEU A 200 2.88 10.71 -7.62
C LEU A 200 1.37 10.50 -7.71
N SER A 201 0.71 10.20 -6.60
CA SER A 201 -0.73 9.93 -6.56
C SER A 201 -1.54 11.15 -6.10
N THR A 202 -2.66 11.41 -6.79
CA THR A 202 -3.72 12.28 -6.29
C THR A 202 -4.54 11.54 -5.23
N GLU A 203 -4.76 12.16 -4.07
CA GLU A 203 -5.57 11.61 -2.99
C GLU A 203 -7.01 12.12 -3.05
N HIS A 204 -7.96 11.23 -2.74
CA HIS A 204 -9.40 11.46 -2.87
C HIS A 204 -10.08 11.45 -1.49
N ASN A 205 -9.59 12.28 -0.58
CA ASN A 205 -10.12 12.45 0.79
C ASN A 205 -10.75 13.85 0.96
N ALA A 206 -11.94 13.93 1.54
CA ALA A 206 -12.70 15.16 1.77
C ALA A 206 -12.02 16.16 2.73
N ASN A 207 -10.99 15.74 3.47
CA ASN A 207 -10.15 16.67 4.22
C ASN A 207 -9.33 17.58 3.28
N ARG A 208 -9.09 17.17 2.04
CA ARG A 208 -8.45 18.00 0.99
C ARG A 208 -9.47 18.95 0.39
N GLU A 209 -9.12 20.23 0.34
CA GLU A 209 -10.01 21.28 -0.18
C GLU A 209 -10.41 21.05 -1.64
N SER A 210 -9.46 20.68 -2.50
CA SER A 210 -9.71 20.38 -3.90
C SER A 210 -10.76 19.28 -4.10
N VAL A 211 -10.78 18.26 -3.23
CA VAL A 211 -11.77 17.17 -3.27
C VAL A 211 -13.14 17.67 -2.83
N ARG A 212 -13.20 18.60 -1.86
CA ARG A 212 -14.47 19.25 -1.47
C ARG A 212 -15.05 20.10 -2.59
N GLU A 213 -14.20 20.83 -3.30
CA GLU A 213 -14.61 21.63 -4.45
C GLU A 213 -15.12 20.75 -5.60
N GLU A 214 -14.40 19.67 -5.92
CA GLU A 214 -14.83 18.68 -6.91
C GLU A 214 -16.20 18.08 -6.56
N LEU A 215 -16.38 17.64 -5.30
CA LEU A 215 -17.64 17.06 -4.83
C LEU A 215 -18.82 18.03 -4.96
N ARG A 216 -18.63 19.30 -4.60
CA ARG A 216 -19.65 20.36 -4.75
C ARG A 216 -19.94 20.66 -6.22
N ALA A 217 -18.93 20.67 -7.08
CA ALA A 217 -19.10 20.92 -8.51
C ALA A 217 -19.88 19.78 -9.20
N LEU A 218 -19.66 18.53 -8.79
CA LEU A 218 -20.38 17.37 -9.31
C LEU A 218 -21.83 17.28 -8.77
N HIS A 219 -22.09 17.85 -7.60
CA HIS A 219 -23.39 17.81 -6.92
C HIS A 219 -23.85 19.23 -6.51
N PRO A 220 -24.10 20.13 -7.48
CA PRO A 220 -24.44 21.53 -7.19
C PRO A 220 -25.75 21.68 -6.40
N ASP A 221 -26.65 20.71 -6.53
CA ASP A 221 -27.97 20.70 -5.89
C ASP A 221 -27.98 19.99 -4.52
N ASP A 222 -26.83 19.49 -4.04
CA ASP A 222 -26.70 18.78 -2.76
C ASP A 222 -25.82 19.58 -1.77
N PRO A 223 -26.41 20.50 -0.99
CA PRO A 223 -25.66 21.28 -0.01
C PRO A 223 -25.04 20.42 1.10
N GLN A 224 -25.47 19.15 1.24
CA GLN A 224 -24.94 18.20 2.21
C GLN A 224 -23.95 17.20 1.61
N ILE A 225 -23.48 17.41 0.36
CA ILE A 225 -22.51 16.51 -0.28
C ILE A 225 -21.24 16.35 0.55
N VAL A 226 -20.79 17.40 1.22
CA VAL A 226 -19.64 17.37 2.14
C VAL A 226 -20.00 18.06 3.46
N VAL A 227 -19.85 17.33 4.56
CA VAL A 227 -20.23 17.78 5.91
C VAL A 227 -19.04 17.68 6.85
N LEU A 228 -18.81 18.71 7.66
CA LEU A 228 -17.84 18.66 8.75
C LEU A 228 -18.49 18.02 9.98
N LYS A 229 -18.04 16.83 10.38
CA LYS A 229 -18.57 16.07 11.53
C LYS A 229 -17.42 15.68 12.45
N HIS A 230 -17.52 16.03 13.73
CA HIS A 230 -16.46 15.80 14.73
C HIS A 230 -15.07 16.30 14.27
N LYS A 231 -15.03 17.50 13.67
CA LYS A 231 -13.80 18.13 13.12
C LYS A 231 -13.16 17.41 11.91
N VAL A 232 -13.86 16.45 11.31
CA VAL A 232 -13.40 15.72 10.12
C VAL A 232 -14.41 15.92 8.98
N TRP A 233 -13.92 16.23 7.78
CA TRP A 233 -14.79 16.37 6.60
C TRP A 233 -15.20 15.00 6.07
N ARG A 234 -16.48 14.82 5.79
CA ARG A 234 -17.06 13.55 5.33
C ARG A 234 -18.03 13.77 4.18
N VAL A 235 -17.96 12.91 3.18
CA VAL A 235 -18.95 12.80 2.11
C VAL A 235 -20.28 12.32 2.70
N LYS A 236 -21.34 13.13 2.52
CA LYS A 236 -22.66 12.95 3.13
C LYS A 236 -22.65 12.68 4.66
N GLY A 237 -21.60 13.10 5.36
CA GLY A 237 -21.44 12.85 6.80
C GLY A 237 -21.09 11.41 7.20
N LEU A 238 -20.79 10.54 6.22
CA LEU A 238 -20.58 9.09 6.42
C LEU A 238 -19.12 8.68 6.29
N ILE A 239 -18.50 8.93 5.14
CA ILE A 239 -17.14 8.44 4.79
C ILE A 239 -16.21 9.60 4.43
N GLN A 240 -14.90 9.43 4.58
CA GLN A 240 -13.92 10.50 4.27
C GLN A 240 -13.47 10.50 2.81
N ILE A 241 -13.54 9.38 2.12
CA ILE A 241 -13.09 9.25 0.74
C ILE A 241 -14.19 9.64 -0.27
N SER A 242 -13.79 10.15 -1.43
CA SER A 242 -14.70 10.41 -2.56
C SER A 242 -14.62 9.31 -3.64
N ARG A 243 -13.62 8.42 -3.57
CA ARG A 243 -13.42 7.35 -4.55
C ARG A 243 -12.98 6.04 -3.90
N SER A 244 -13.55 4.93 -4.36
CA SER A 244 -13.25 3.56 -3.91
C SER A 244 -13.82 2.52 -4.87
N ILE A 245 -13.35 1.28 -4.78
CA ILE A 245 -14.08 0.10 -5.28
C ILE A 245 -15.09 -0.33 -4.20
N GLY A 246 -16.30 -0.74 -4.58
CA GLY A 246 -17.36 -1.09 -3.63
C GLY A 246 -18.16 0.12 -3.14
N ASP A 247 -18.52 0.20 -1.87
CA ASP A 247 -19.41 1.26 -1.32
C ASP A 247 -20.68 1.45 -2.17
N ALA A 248 -21.27 0.35 -2.62
CA ALA A 248 -22.42 0.35 -3.53
C ALA A 248 -23.59 1.21 -3.01
N TYR A 249 -23.76 1.27 -1.69
CA TYR A 249 -24.76 2.08 -1.01
C TYR A 249 -24.65 3.60 -1.26
N LEU A 250 -23.51 4.11 -1.73
CA LEU A 250 -23.32 5.51 -2.13
C LEU A 250 -23.16 5.69 -3.65
N LYS A 251 -23.29 4.61 -4.42
CA LYS A 251 -23.17 4.64 -5.89
C LYS A 251 -24.50 4.38 -6.56
N ASP A 252 -25.33 3.54 -5.95
CA ASP A 252 -26.65 3.17 -6.46
C ASP A 252 -27.68 3.24 -5.34
N ALA A 253 -28.76 4.01 -5.58
CA ALA A 253 -29.85 4.19 -4.63
C ALA A 253 -30.58 2.86 -4.33
N GLU A 254 -30.46 1.85 -5.21
CA GLU A 254 -30.96 0.51 -4.95
C GLU A 254 -30.41 -0.09 -3.64
N PHE A 255 -29.19 0.25 -3.26
CA PHE A 255 -28.54 -0.27 -2.05
C PHE A 255 -28.60 0.68 -0.86
N ASN A 256 -29.16 1.89 -1.01
CA ASN A 256 -29.36 2.84 0.08
C ASN A 256 -30.77 2.74 0.67
N ARG A 257 -31.21 1.52 0.97
CA ARG A 257 -32.57 1.23 1.48
C ARG A 257 -32.55 -0.06 2.29
N GLU A 258 -33.68 -0.40 2.91
CA GLU A 258 -33.82 -1.69 3.58
C GLU A 258 -33.60 -2.84 2.58
N PRO A 259 -32.86 -3.90 2.98
CA PRO A 259 -32.50 -4.27 4.35
C PRO A 259 -31.13 -3.75 4.86
N LEU A 260 -30.50 -2.75 4.23
CA LEU A 260 -29.28 -2.13 4.78
C LEU A 260 -29.56 -1.43 6.12
N ILE A 261 -28.64 -1.59 7.06
CA ILE A 261 -28.76 -0.98 8.39
C ILE A 261 -28.81 0.54 8.31
N SER A 262 -29.62 1.14 9.18
CA SER A 262 -29.95 2.57 9.17
C SER A 262 -28.74 3.48 9.24
N ARG A 263 -27.65 3.09 9.91
CA ARG A 263 -26.43 3.92 10.02
C ARG A 263 -25.75 4.24 8.67
N PHE A 264 -25.99 3.42 7.64
CA PHE A 264 -25.47 3.63 6.29
C PHE A 264 -26.50 4.23 5.33
N ARG A 265 -27.76 4.37 5.77
CA ARG A 265 -28.82 4.94 4.93
C ARG A 265 -28.81 6.46 5.01
N LEU A 266 -28.91 7.10 3.86
CA LEU A 266 -29.12 8.53 3.74
C LEU A 266 -30.61 8.83 4.01
N PRO A 267 -30.93 9.96 4.66
CA PRO A 267 -32.32 10.36 4.87
C PRO A 267 -33.06 10.66 3.56
N GLU A 268 -32.35 11.19 2.58
CA GLU A 268 -32.90 11.61 1.28
C GLU A 268 -32.32 10.73 0.15
N PRO A 269 -33.15 10.37 -0.85
CA PRO A 269 -32.67 9.61 -1.99
C PRO A 269 -31.74 10.44 -2.88
N PHE A 270 -30.82 9.77 -3.55
CA PHE A 270 -29.94 10.36 -4.55
C PHE A 270 -30.17 9.70 -5.92
N HIS A 271 -29.92 10.45 -7.00
CA HIS A 271 -30.15 9.97 -8.37
C HIS A 271 -28.84 9.86 -9.18
N LYS A 272 -27.74 10.33 -8.62
CA LYS A 272 -26.39 10.26 -9.21
C LYS A 272 -25.45 9.60 -8.20
N PRO A 273 -24.50 8.77 -8.65
CA PRO A 273 -23.49 8.20 -7.76
C PRO A 273 -22.74 9.29 -6.98
N ILE A 274 -22.69 9.16 -5.66
CA ILE A 274 -22.01 10.09 -4.76
C ILE A 274 -20.50 9.80 -4.73
N LEU A 275 -20.13 8.52 -4.78
CA LEU A 275 -18.74 8.06 -4.89
C LEU A 275 -18.43 7.56 -6.30
N SER A 276 -17.15 7.56 -6.66
CA SER A 276 -16.67 7.02 -7.94
C SER A 276 -15.64 5.90 -7.75
N ALA A 277 -15.65 4.90 -8.62
CA ALA A 277 -14.58 3.89 -8.72
C ALA A 277 -13.47 4.28 -9.70
N GLU A 278 -13.62 5.41 -10.40
CA GLU A 278 -12.66 5.83 -11.43
C GLU A 278 -11.35 6.35 -10.81
N PRO A 279 -10.20 5.71 -11.09
CA PRO A 279 -8.93 6.15 -10.54
C PRO A 279 -8.45 7.44 -11.22
N ALA A 280 -7.76 8.30 -10.46
CA ALA A 280 -6.84 9.27 -11.05
C ALA A 280 -5.56 8.54 -11.47
N ILE A 281 -5.14 8.70 -12.73
CA ILE A 281 -3.98 7.99 -13.29
C ILE A 281 -2.91 8.99 -13.73
N GLY A 282 -1.72 8.86 -13.15
CA GLY A 282 -0.51 9.58 -13.56
C GLY A 282 0.48 8.64 -14.26
N THR A 283 1.27 9.20 -15.19
CA THR A 283 2.38 8.50 -15.83
C THR A 283 3.70 9.21 -15.53
N HIS A 284 4.74 8.43 -15.25
CA HIS A 284 6.08 8.93 -14.97
C HIS A 284 7.09 8.14 -15.79
N LYS A 285 7.92 8.82 -16.57
CA LYS A 285 9.03 8.19 -17.27
C LYS A 285 10.17 7.98 -16.29
N LEU A 286 10.50 6.72 -16.04
CA LEU A 286 11.58 6.39 -15.11
C LEU A 286 12.92 6.90 -15.62
N SER A 287 13.73 7.38 -14.69
CA SER A 287 15.05 7.98 -14.93
C SER A 287 16.05 7.49 -13.88
N PRO A 288 17.36 7.57 -14.13
CA PRO A 288 18.38 7.11 -13.18
C PRO A 288 18.35 7.82 -11.82
N GLU A 289 17.76 9.01 -11.74
CA GLU A 289 17.54 9.75 -10.50
C GLU A 289 16.46 9.11 -9.60
N ASP A 290 15.57 8.28 -10.15
CA ASP A 290 14.50 7.62 -9.42
C ASP A 290 15.04 6.41 -8.64
N GLN A 291 15.10 6.53 -7.31
CA GLN A 291 15.79 5.55 -6.46
C GLN A 291 14.85 4.44 -5.96
N PHE A 292 13.66 4.83 -5.50
CA PHE A 292 12.67 3.91 -4.98
C PHE A 292 11.27 4.52 -4.97
N LEU A 293 10.25 3.68 -4.95
CA LEU A 293 8.85 4.04 -4.85
C LEU A 293 8.25 3.42 -3.58
N ILE A 294 7.56 4.23 -2.78
CA ILE A 294 6.81 3.80 -1.59
C ILE A 294 5.32 3.84 -1.97
N LEU A 295 4.62 2.71 -1.83
CA LEU A 295 3.16 2.64 -1.90
C LEU A 295 2.65 2.19 -0.53
N ALA A 296 1.72 2.93 0.05
CA ALA A 296 1.16 2.58 1.36
C ALA A 296 -0.29 3.06 1.54
N SER A 297 -1.01 2.37 2.43
CA SER A 297 -2.35 2.78 2.90
C SER A 297 -2.26 4.04 3.76
N ASP A 298 -3.41 4.68 4.02
CA ASP A 298 -3.46 5.92 4.79
C ASP A 298 -2.90 5.74 6.21
N GLY A 299 -2.98 4.53 6.77
CA GLY A 299 -2.43 4.16 8.07
C GLY A 299 -0.93 4.44 8.21
N LEU A 300 -0.17 4.54 7.11
CA LEU A 300 1.22 5.05 7.16
C LEU A 300 1.23 6.59 7.20
N TRP A 301 0.50 7.20 6.27
CA TRP A 301 0.54 8.63 5.95
C TRP A 301 -0.18 9.51 6.99
N GLU A 302 -1.00 8.92 7.86
CA GLU A 302 -1.52 9.59 9.06
C GLU A 302 -0.42 9.87 10.11
N HIS A 303 0.70 9.16 10.03
CA HIS A 303 1.77 9.22 11.02
C HIS A 303 3.08 9.79 10.48
N LEU A 304 3.38 9.63 9.19
CA LEU A 304 4.63 10.10 8.59
C LEU A 304 4.36 11.07 7.44
N SER A 305 5.16 12.12 7.33
CA SER A 305 5.26 12.95 6.13
C SER A 305 5.95 12.19 4.99
N ASN A 306 5.83 12.72 3.77
CA ASN A 306 6.46 12.15 2.58
C ASN A 306 7.98 12.12 2.73
N GLU A 307 8.57 13.24 3.16
CA GLU A 307 10.00 13.40 3.39
C GLU A 307 10.51 12.46 4.48
N GLU A 308 9.83 12.37 5.64
CA GLU A 308 10.24 11.44 6.71
C GLU A 308 10.26 9.98 6.21
N ALA A 309 9.27 9.57 5.42
CA ALA A 309 9.23 8.23 4.86
C ALA A 309 10.38 7.98 3.87
N VAL A 310 10.66 8.95 3.00
CA VAL A 310 11.78 8.90 2.05
C VAL A 310 13.13 8.85 2.78
N ASP A 311 13.31 9.67 3.82
CA ASP A 311 14.53 9.69 4.63
C ASP A 311 14.77 8.36 5.35
N ILE A 312 13.71 7.75 5.91
CA ILE A 312 13.81 6.42 6.55
C ILE A 312 14.29 5.37 5.54
N VAL A 313 13.74 5.37 4.32
CA VAL A 313 14.11 4.40 3.29
C VAL A 313 15.52 4.67 2.77
N HIS A 314 15.87 5.92 2.49
CA HIS A 314 17.16 6.32 1.94
C HIS A 314 18.32 6.05 2.90
N ASN A 315 18.15 6.39 4.19
CA ASN A 315 19.20 6.28 5.20
C ASN A 315 19.30 4.89 5.84
N SER A 316 18.56 3.90 5.32
CA SER A 316 18.54 2.53 5.84
C SER A 316 18.98 1.50 4.80
N PRO A 317 19.42 0.30 5.23
CA PRO A 317 19.57 -0.84 4.31
C PRO A 317 18.27 -1.12 3.54
N ARG A 318 18.33 -1.73 2.36
CA ARG A 318 17.10 -2.13 1.63
C ARG A 318 16.29 -3.20 2.37
N ASN A 319 16.99 -4.13 3.02
CA ASN A 319 16.39 -5.25 3.75
C ASN A 319 15.53 -4.74 4.92
N GLY A 320 14.22 -5.00 4.85
CA GLY A 320 13.25 -4.64 5.88
C GLY A 320 12.83 -3.16 5.89
N ALA A 321 12.96 -2.46 4.76
CA ALA A 321 12.59 -1.04 4.66
C ALA A 321 11.11 -0.79 4.98
N ALA A 322 10.21 -1.62 4.43
CA ALA A 322 8.77 -1.51 4.71
C ALA A 322 8.46 -1.73 6.21
N ARG A 323 9.13 -2.70 6.84
CA ARG A 323 8.97 -2.97 8.28
C ARG A 323 9.47 -1.80 9.13
N ARG A 324 10.54 -1.10 8.71
CA ARG A 324 11.02 0.10 9.39
C ARG A 324 10.05 1.27 9.28
N LEU A 325 9.43 1.47 8.12
CA LEU A 325 8.38 2.47 7.93
C LEU A 325 7.19 2.20 8.86
N ILE A 326 6.71 0.96 8.91
CA ILE A 326 5.65 0.57 9.86
C ILE A 326 6.08 0.83 11.31
N LYS A 327 7.30 0.45 11.69
CA LYS A 327 7.81 0.68 13.05
C LYS A 327 7.80 2.18 13.39
N ALA A 328 8.27 3.04 12.49
CA ALA A 328 8.28 4.48 12.69
C ALA A 328 6.86 5.06 12.85
N ALA A 329 5.92 4.66 11.99
CA ALA A 329 4.53 5.07 12.10
C ALA A 329 3.90 4.64 13.43
N LEU A 330 4.15 3.41 13.88
CA LEU A 330 3.67 2.92 15.17
C LEU A 330 4.31 3.64 16.37
N GLN A 331 5.57 4.06 16.26
CA GLN A 331 6.21 4.87 17.29
C GLN A 331 5.57 6.26 17.39
N GLU A 332 5.25 6.89 16.26
CA GLU A 332 4.56 8.18 16.25
C GLU A 332 3.09 8.03 16.72
N ALA A 333 2.40 6.96 16.35
CA ALA A 333 1.07 6.62 16.86
C ALA A 333 1.07 6.49 18.40
N ALA A 334 2.05 5.76 18.95
CA ALA A 334 2.19 5.60 20.40
C ALA A 334 2.48 6.94 21.08
N LYS A 335 3.33 7.78 20.50
CA LYS A 335 3.66 9.12 21.00
C LYS A 335 2.44 10.05 21.02
N LYS A 336 1.63 10.07 19.95
CA LYS A 336 0.36 10.84 19.90
C LYS A 336 -0.66 10.42 20.96
N ARG A 337 -0.49 9.23 21.55
CA ARG A 337 -1.32 8.65 22.61
C ARG A 337 -0.60 8.59 23.96
N GLU A 338 0.55 9.27 24.08
CA GLU A 338 1.35 9.37 25.30
C GLU A 338 1.71 8.00 25.91
N MET A 339 1.96 7.01 25.06
CA MET A 339 2.29 5.64 25.48
C MET A 339 3.59 5.12 24.86
N ARG A 340 4.14 4.05 25.45
CA ARG A 340 5.34 3.40 24.90
C ARG A 340 4.96 2.53 23.71
N TYR A 341 5.82 2.51 22.69
CA TYR A 341 5.71 1.58 21.56
C TYR A 341 5.61 0.11 22.00
N SER A 342 6.31 -0.27 23.07
CA SER A 342 6.25 -1.63 23.64
C SER A 342 4.88 -2.00 24.19
N ASP A 343 4.12 -1.01 24.64
CA ASP A 343 2.79 -1.21 25.21
C ASP A 343 1.75 -1.26 24.10
N LEU A 344 1.87 -0.38 23.09
CA LEU A 344 1.05 -0.43 21.87
C LEU A 344 1.13 -1.79 21.17
N LYS A 345 2.32 -2.40 21.08
CA LYS A 345 2.52 -3.74 20.48
C LYS A 345 1.75 -4.86 21.19
N LYS A 346 1.39 -4.68 22.46
CA LYS A 346 0.68 -5.69 23.27
C LYS A 346 -0.83 -5.54 23.20
N ILE A 347 -1.34 -4.47 22.59
CA ILE A 347 -2.77 -4.25 22.44
C ILE A 347 -3.33 -5.22 21.41
N ASP A 348 -4.39 -5.92 21.79
CA ASP A 348 -5.10 -6.82 20.89
C ASP A 348 -5.70 -6.09 19.69
N ARG A 349 -5.74 -6.78 18.56
CA ARG A 349 -6.45 -6.33 17.35
C ARG A 349 -7.91 -5.97 17.66
N GLY A 350 -8.48 -5.03 16.92
CA GLY A 350 -9.78 -4.44 17.21
C GLY A 350 -9.71 -3.28 18.19
N ILE A 351 -9.11 -3.47 19.37
CA ILE A 351 -8.85 -2.36 20.31
C ILE A 351 -7.73 -1.47 19.78
N ARG A 352 -6.72 -2.09 19.16
CA ARG A 352 -5.57 -1.44 18.55
C ARG A 352 -5.96 -0.37 17.50
N ARG A 353 -7.12 -0.52 16.86
CA ARG A 353 -7.69 0.45 15.90
C ARG A 353 -7.90 1.85 16.48
N HIS A 354 -8.04 2.01 17.79
CA HIS A 354 -8.15 3.34 18.42
C HIS A 354 -6.84 4.14 18.43
N PHE A 355 -5.72 3.49 18.10
CA PHE A 355 -4.37 4.05 18.14
C PHE A 355 -3.78 4.28 16.74
N HIS A 356 -4.00 3.35 15.82
CA HIS A 356 -3.60 3.45 14.42
C HIS A 356 -4.49 2.54 13.55
N ASP A 357 -4.47 2.71 12.23
CA ASP A 357 -5.15 1.83 11.28
C ASP A 357 -4.36 0.57 10.93
N ASP A 358 -4.95 -0.34 10.15
CA ASP A 358 -4.15 -1.29 9.38
C ASP A 358 -3.11 -0.51 8.55
N ILE A 359 -1.87 -1.01 8.50
CA ILE A 359 -0.81 -0.34 7.74
C ILE A 359 -0.19 -1.33 6.78
N THR A 360 -0.32 -1.04 5.50
CA THR A 360 0.35 -1.75 4.40
C THR A 360 1.42 -0.85 3.79
N VAL A 361 2.62 -1.38 3.61
CA VAL A 361 3.74 -0.67 2.97
C VAL A 361 4.48 -1.57 2.00
N ILE A 362 4.64 -1.10 0.76
CA ILE A 362 5.48 -1.72 -0.27
C ILE A 362 6.50 -0.69 -0.75
N VAL A 363 7.78 -1.02 -0.63
CA VAL A 363 8.89 -0.21 -1.16
C VAL A 363 9.50 -0.95 -2.33
N LEU A 364 9.43 -0.37 -3.53
CA LEU A 364 10.13 -0.85 -4.72
C LEU A 364 11.43 -0.08 -4.90
N PHE A 365 12.57 -0.75 -4.78
CA PHE A 365 13.86 -0.20 -5.17
C PHE A 365 14.02 -0.32 -6.69
N LEU A 366 14.46 0.77 -7.28
CA LEU A 366 14.59 0.96 -8.72
C LEU A 366 16.06 0.85 -9.12
N ASP A 367 16.38 -0.13 -9.95
CA ASP A 367 17.73 -0.32 -10.49
C ASP A 367 17.84 0.41 -11.84
N PRO A 368 18.68 1.46 -11.95
CA PRO A 368 18.83 2.23 -13.19
C PRO A 368 19.22 1.38 -14.40
N ILE A 369 20.01 0.33 -14.20
CA ILE A 369 20.46 -0.55 -15.30
C ILE A 369 19.30 -1.41 -15.79
N LEU A 370 18.48 -1.94 -14.87
CA LEU A 370 17.33 -2.77 -15.23
C LEU A 370 16.22 -1.94 -15.88
N ILE A 371 16.00 -0.72 -15.41
CA ILE A 371 15.02 0.22 -16.00
C ILE A 371 15.36 0.57 -17.45
N CYS A 372 16.65 0.70 -17.78
CA CYS A 372 17.10 1.01 -19.13
C CYS A 372 17.14 -0.21 -20.08
N LYS A 373 17.03 -1.43 -19.57
CA LYS A 373 17.09 -2.66 -20.39
C LYS A 373 15.68 -3.12 -20.77
N THR A 374 15.32 -2.97 -22.04
CA THR A 374 14.03 -3.41 -22.57
C THR A 374 13.90 -4.94 -22.72
N SER A 375 14.99 -5.69 -22.64
CA SER A 375 15.04 -7.14 -22.87
C SER A 375 15.27 -7.99 -21.61
N TYR A 376 15.41 -7.38 -20.43
CA TYR A 376 15.61 -8.15 -19.20
C TYR A 376 14.27 -8.64 -18.62
N HIS A 377 14.10 -9.96 -18.62
CA HIS A 377 13.00 -10.63 -17.93
C HIS A 377 13.45 -10.94 -16.49
N GLY A 378 12.97 -10.16 -15.52
CA GLY A 378 13.23 -10.38 -14.10
C GLY A 378 12.58 -11.65 -13.55
N PRO A 379 12.62 -11.90 -12.23
CA PRO A 379 11.97 -13.07 -11.65
C PRO A 379 10.44 -12.96 -11.76
N VAL A 380 9.80 -14.10 -11.97
CA VAL A 380 8.34 -14.22 -11.80
C VAL A 380 8.06 -14.24 -10.30
N VAL A 381 7.24 -13.30 -9.83
CA VAL A 381 6.82 -13.19 -8.43
C VAL A 381 5.31 -12.99 -8.39
N SER A 382 4.64 -13.72 -7.51
CA SER A 382 3.27 -13.44 -7.08
C SER A 382 3.25 -13.53 -5.57
N MET A 383 2.99 -12.40 -4.91
CA MET A 383 3.02 -12.30 -3.45
C MET A 383 1.88 -11.42 -2.98
N LYS A 384 1.13 -11.90 -1.99
CA LYS A 384 0.05 -11.15 -1.33
C LYS A 384 0.42 -10.88 0.12
N GLY A 385 0.11 -9.68 0.60
CA GLY A 385 0.38 -9.26 1.98
C GLY A 385 -0.60 -9.87 2.98
N GLY A 386 -0.16 -10.09 4.22
CA GLY A 386 -1.04 -10.52 5.32
C GLY A 386 -1.58 -11.95 5.23
N GLY A 387 -1.01 -12.79 4.37
CA GLY A 387 -1.59 -14.09 3.99
C GLY A 387 -1.84 -15.07 5.14
N GLY A 388 -3.08 -15.54 5.24
CA GLY A 388 -3.35 -16.96 5.43
C GLY A 388 -3.06 -17.72 4.13
N ALA A 389 -2.61 -18.96 4.23
CA ALA A 389 -2.12 -19.82 3.14
C ALA A 389 -2.94 -19.73 1.84
N SER A 390 -2.21 -19.84 0.72
CA SER A 390 -2.73 -20.13 -0.63
C SER A 390 -4.07 -20.86 -0.62
N THR A 391 -5.16 -20.19 -1.00
CA THR A 391 -6.33 -20.90 -1.51
C THR A 391 -6.03 -21.32 -2.95
N PRO A 392 -6.18 -22.60 -3.31
CA PRO A 392 -6.01 -23.04 -4.68
C PRO A 392 -6.98 -22.32 -5.61
N THR A 393 -6.54 -22.23 -6.86
CA THR A 393 -7.22 -21.80 -8.08
C THR A 393 -8.70 -22.18 -8.18
N ASP A 394 -9.47 -21.27 -8.81
CA ASP A 394 -10.78 -21.47 -9.41
C ASP A 394 -11.88 -22.04 -8.49
N SER A 395 -12.50 -21.15 -7.73
CA SER A 395 -13.90 -21.32 -7.32
C SER A 395 -14.62 -19.98 -7.47
N PRO A 396 -15.66 -19.84 -8.31
CA PRO A 396 -16.46 -18.61 -8.43
C PRO A 396 -17.34 -18.35 -7.19
N ASN A 397 -17.19 -19.18 -6.17
CA ASN A 397 -17.80 -18.99 -4.86
C ASN A 397 -16.71 -18.46 -3.94
N LEU A 398 -16.68 -17.13 -3.78
CA LEU A 398 -16.22 -16.54 -2.53
C LEU A 398 -17.01 -17.25 -1.42
N LYS A 399 -16.36 -18.17 -0.71
CA LYS A 399 -16.88 -18.65 0.57
C LYS A 399 -16.66 -17.49 1.54
N PHE A 400 -17.71 -16.69 1.71
CA PHE A 400 -17.85 -15.74 2.80
C PHE A 400 -18.11 -16.51 4.09
#